data_AF-A0A7D5VBU7-F1
#
_entry.id   AF-A0A7D5VBU7-F1
#
_cell.length_a   1.000
_cell.length_b   1.000
_cell.length_c   1.000
_cell.angle_alpha   90.00
_cell.angle_beta   90.00
_cell.angle_gamma   90.00
#
_symmetry.space_group_name_H-M   'P 1'
#
loop_
_entity.id
_entity.type
_entity.pdbx_description
1 polymer ?
#
loop_
_entity_poly.entity_id
_entity_poly.type
_entity_poly.pdbx_seq_one_letter_code
_entity_poly.pdbx_strand_id
1 'polypeptide(L)' 'MNPKSLEPLELITIEEQTTQVMQQAQPRSYLYQTARRLQSIMQLELIRRGLFERQIAALRKNATR' A
#
# COMPACT_ATOMS: atom_id res chain seq x y z
N MET A 1 -12.28 12.61 17.69
CA MET A 1 -12.74 12.15 16.36
C MET A 1 -12.53 10.65 16.31
N ASN A 2 -13.54 9.87 15.91
CA ASN A 2 -13.33 8.46 15.62
C ASN A 2 -12.59 8.40 14.26
N PRO A 3 -11.36 7.89 14.17
CA PRO A 3 -10.67 7.82 12.88
C PRO A 3 -11.47 6.88 11.98
N LYS A 4 -12.00 7.40 10.87
CA LYS A 4 -12.64 6.54 9.86
C LYS A 4 -11.61 5.51 9.43
N SER A 5 -11.97 4.24 9.57
CA SER A 5 -11.15 3.16 9.02
C SER A 5 -11.16 3.31 7.50
N LEU A 6 -9.99 3.39 6.89
CA LEU A 6 -9.86 3.44 5.42
C LEU A 6 -10.54 2.21 4.81
N GLU A 7 -11.24 2.37 3.69
CA GLU A 7 -11.83 1.28 2.93
C GLU A 7 -10.74 0.43 2.24
N PRO A 8 -11.01 -0.85 1.90
CA PRO A 8 -10.03 -1.72 1.23
C PRO A 8 -9.39 -1.12 -0.04
N LEU A 9 -10.18 -0.44 -0.86
CA LEU A 9 -9.69 0.20 -2.09
C LEU A 9 -8.78 1.41 -1.79
N GLU A 10 -9.05 2.15 -0.73
CA GLU A 10 -8.21 3.26 -0.29
C GLU A 10 -6.85 2.75 0.20
N LEU A 11 -6.85 1.64 0.94
CA LEU A 11 -5.61 0.99 1.40
C LEU A 11 -4.73 0.51 0.23
N ILE A 12 -5.34 -0.14 -0.77
CA ILE A 12 -4.64 -0.59 -2.00
C ILE A 12 -4.05 0.61 -2.75
N THR A 13 -4.86 1.66 -2.94
CA THR A 13 -4.44 2.86 -3.67
C THR A 13 -3.26 3.55 -2.99
N ILE A 14 -3.31 3.66 -1.65
CA ILE A 14 -2.22 4.26 -0.86
C ILE A 14 -0.94 3.42 -0.98
N GLU A 15 -1.03 2.09 -0.95
CA GLU A 15 0.13 1.21 -1.12
C GLU A 15 0.79 1.36 -2.51
N GLU A 16 -0.02 1.43 -3.57
CA GLU A 16 0.47 1.65 -4.94
C GLU A 16 1.16 3.02 -5.08
N GLN A 17 0.53 4.08 -4.59
CA GLN A 17 1.11 5.44 -4.62
C GLN A 17 2.40 5.52 -3.79
N THR A 18 2.42 4.88 -2.62
CA THR A 18 3.60 4.81 -1.77
C THR A 18 4.76 4.15 -2.50
N THR A 19 4.48 3.09 -3.26
CA THR A 19 5.47 2.38 -4.07
C THR A 19 6.02 3.28 -5.18
N GLN A 20 5.17 4.04 -5.87
CA GLN A 20 5.59 5.02 -6.88
C GLN A 20 6.47 6.12 -6.29
N VAL A 21 6.12 6.65 -5.11
CA VAL A 21 6.94 7.65 -4.41
C VAL A 21 8.32 7.10 -4.08
N MET A 22 8.41 5.84 -3.61
CA MET A 22 9.69 5.20 -3.33
C MET A 22 10.55 5.01 -4.58
N GLN A 23 9.94 4.75 -5.75
CA GLN A 23 10.66 4.62 -7.02
C GLN A 23 11.26 5.95 -7.50
N GLN A 24 10.63 7.08 -7.17
CA GLN A 24 11.05 8.42 -7.61
C GLN A 24 11.95 9.13 -6.58
N ALA A 25 11.82 8.80 -5.29
CA ALA A 25 12.55 9.45 -4.22
C ALA A 25 13.96 8.87 -4.03
N GLN A 26 14.92 9.73 -3.68
CA GLN A 26 16.27 9.26 -3.32
C GLN A 26 16.22 8.37 -2.06
N PRO A 27 16.89 7.20 -2.02
CA PRO A 27 16.76 6.25 -0.90
C PRO A 27 17.11 6.79 0.49
N ARG A 28 17.98 7.81 0.57
CA ARG A 28 18.35 8.46 1.84
C ARG A 28 17.47 9.65 2.21
N SER A 29 16.58 10.07 1.32
CA SER A 29 15.69 11.21 1.55
C SER A 29 14.65 10.89 2.62
N TYR A 30 14.21 11.94 3.32
CA TYR A 30 13.10 11.85 4.28
C TYR A 30 11.81 11.33 3.63
N LEU A 31 11.55 11.72 2.38
CA LEU A 31 10.39 11.27 1.62
C LEU A 31 10.40 9.75 1.40
N TYR A 32 11.54 9.20 0.97
CA TYR A 32 11.69 7.76 0.79
C TYR A 32 11.50 7.01 2.11
N GLN A 33 12.12 7.49 3.19
CA GLN A 33 11.99 6.85 4.51
C GLN A 33 10.55 6.88 5.03
N THR A 34 9.85 8.00 4.81
CA THR A 34 8.44 8.15 5.18
C THR A 34 7.54 7.22 4.35
N ALA A 35 7.75 7.17 3.04
CA ALA A 35 7.01 6.26 2.15
C ALA A 35 7.26 4.79 2.54
N ARG A 36 8.51 4.41 2.79
CA ARG A 36 8.85 3.06 3.26
C ARG A 36 8.12 2.70 4.56
N ARG A 37 8.07 3.61 5.53
CA ARG A 37 7.35 3.38 6.78
C ARG A 37 5.84 3.24 6.56
N LEU A 38 5.27 4.07 5.70
CA LEU A 38 3.85 4.00 5.33
C LEU A 38 3.52 2.66 4.67
N GLN A 39 4.36 2.17 3.76
CA GLN A 39 4.20 0.87 3.12
C GLN A 39 4.12 -0.26 4.16
N SER A 40 5.03 -0.30 5.13
CA SER A 40 4.99 -1.32 6.19
C SER A 40 3.71 -1.26 7.02
N ILE A 41 3.23 -0.06 7.36
CA ILE A 41 1.97 0.11 8.09
C ILE A 41 0.79 -0.40 7.26
N MET A 42 0.77 -0.12 5.95
CA MET A 42 -0.30 -0.57 5.06
C MET A 42 -0.33 -2.07 4.89
N GLN A 43 0.83 -2.71 4.73
CA GLN A 43 0.93 -4.17 4.67
C GLN A 43 0.38 -4.83 5.93
N LEU A 44 0.70 -4.28 7.12
CA LEU A 44 0.15 -4.79 8.38
C LEU A 44 -1.37 -4.66 8.45
N GLU A 45 -1.92 -3.54 7.97
CA GLU A 45 -3.36 -3.31 7.96
C GLU A 45 -4.09 -4.22 6.96
N LEU A 46 -3.49 -4.50 5.81
CA LEU A 46 -4.00 -5.42 4.81
C LEU A 46 -4.01 -6.87 5.33
N ILE A 47 -2.95 -7.28 6.04
CA ILE A 47 -2.86 -8.58 6.73
C ILE A 47 -3.94 -8.67 7.80
N ARG A 48 -4.06 -7.64 8.66
CA ARG A 48 -5.06 -7.58 9.74
C ARG A 48 -6.49 -7.77 9.23
N ARG A 49 -6.78 -7.32 8.02
CA ARG A 49 -8.11 -7.39 7.40
C ARG A 49 -8.32 -8.61 6.50
N GLY A 50 -7.32 -9.49 6.36
CA GLY A 50 -7.40 -10.65 5.46
C GLY A 50 -7.51 -10.27 3.97
N LEU A 51 -7.05 -9.06 3.60
CA LEU A 51 -7.16 -8.53 2.23
C LEU A 51 -5.96 -8.92 1.34
N PHE A 52 -4.96 -9.57 1.92
CA PHE A 52 -3.73 -9.99 1.24
C PHE A 52 -3.99 -10.89 0.02
N GLU A 53 -4.90 -11.86 0.14
CA GLU A 53 -5.22 -12.78 -0.96
C GLU A 53 -6.03 -12.11 -2.09
N ARG A 54 -6.84 -11.10 -1.77
CA ARG A 54 -7.64 -10.37 -2.76
C ARG A 54 -6.76 -9.50 -3.66
N GLN A 55 -5.70 -8.90 -3.12
CA GLN A 55 -4.69 -8.19 -3.91
C GLN A 55 -3.95 -9.14 -4.86
N ILE A 56 -3.52 -10.33 -4.39
CA ILE A 56 -2.90 -11.33 -5.26
C ILE A 56 -3.86 -11.77 -6.37
N ALA A 57 -5.14 -12.00 -6.06
CA ALA A 57 -6.15 -12.38 -7.04
C ALA A 57 -6.43 -11.25 -8.07
N ALA A 58 -6.50 -10.00 -7.64
CA ALA A 58 -6.69 -8.84 -8.53
C ALA A 58 -5.47 -8.59 -9.42
N LEU A 59 -4.26 -8.70 -8.87
CA LEU A 59 -2.99 -8.60 -9.60
C LEU A 59 -2.85 -9.72 -10.64
N ARG A 60 -3.21 -10.97 -10.29
CA ARG A 60 -3.25 -12.08 -11.25
C ARG A 60 -4.26 -11.85 -12.37
N LYS A 61 -5.44 -11.30 -12.06
CA LYS A 61 -6.48 -11.02 -13.06
C LYS A 61 -6.05 -9.93 -14.05
N ASN A 62 -5.28 -8.94 -13.60
CA ASN A 62 -4.74 -7.87 -14.46
C ASN A 62 -3.44 -8.26 -15.19
N ALA A 63 -2.64 -9.20 -14.67
CA ALA A 63 -1.44 -9.70 -15.35
C ALA A 63 -1.72 -10.66 -16.52
N THR A 64 -2.98 -11.12 -16.67
CA THR A 64 -3.40 -12.05 -17.73
C THR A 64 -4.14 -11.35 -18.88
N ARG A 65 -3.98 -10.02 -19.01
CA ARG A 65 -4.61 -9.18 -20.04
C ARG A 65 -3.56 -8.36 -20.76
#